data_AF-A0A1Y5G1K0-F1
#
_entry.id   AF-A0A1Y5G1K0-F1
#
_cell.length_a   1.000
_cell.length_b   1.000
_cell.length_c   1.000
_cell.angle_alpha   90.00
_cell.angle_beta   90.00
_cell.angle_gamma   90.00
#
_symmetry.space_group_name_H-M   'P 1'
#
loop_
_entity.id
_entity.type
_entity.pdbx_description
1 polymer ?
#
loop_
_entity_poly.entity_id
_entity_poly.type
_entity_poly.pdbx_seq_one_letter_code
_entity_poly.pdbx_strand_id
1 'polypeptide(L)'
;MKASSLRQLAIFIVLSGFSSLSTADLFGDLKNASDLIKRAGEMLPTSRAAPREPSHPNQEQPDATPRKEEVLPANSHEGGDISSNYFDSLGFDVGEIATIEPLDKTTFKTLYVPSYKGIPRIGLMPKYSQVNVARHIKDDATKRLRNDMWIYHSLRLLAVMDEHVTDEALEAVAVSAKPYSVRGKTRSFEKYALFNYTPSYHIAGLVSAMLPKTLDLYFCDTNKCSYPNGFNPSNNGGWGGINANEFKARRAYNDYMKTETPKLKAWAKSLSPDVYIVGRIQLGNYDFKKKGFSLQLVFPKEGLLNPRYAPRNREERVFGDFIDGKLVAGQSFFISLDAEKAEALQHKTKIANASMSMLYFTVKGQVHNAAAPTGNRGRSNRVRGGVALALEVTGSTVEFFSDELLTNKLFEAAIK
;
A
#
# COMPACT_ATOMS: atom_id res chain seq x y z
N MET A 1 -23.89 -26.79 -21.54
CA MET A 1 -22.64 -26.95 -20.78
C MET A 1 -21.87 -28.15 -21.34
N LYS A 2 -20.57 -28.00 -21.62
CA LYS A 2 -19.73 -29.10 -22.14
C LYS A 2 -19.53 -30.15 -21.04
N ALA A 3 -19.56 -31.44 -21.37
CA ALA A 3 -19.40 -32.55 -20.43
C ALA A 3 -18.12 -32.48 -19.57
N SER A 4 -17.07 -31.78 -20.03
CA SER A 4 -15.85 -31.55 -19.24
C SER A 4 -16.07 -30.65 -18.03
N SER A 5 -17.04 -29.71 -18.08
CA SER A 5 -17.34 -28.78 -16.98
C SER A 5 -18.05 -29.47 -15.81
N LEU A 6 -18.84 -30.52 -16.08
CA LEU A 6 -19.51 -31.30 -15.03
C LEU A 6 -18.52 -32.15 -14.22
N ARG A 7 -17.50 -32.73 -14.89
CA ARG A 7 -16.45 -33.51 -14.22
C ARG A 7 -15.63 -32.66 -13.25
N GLN A 8 -15.26 -31.44 -13.64
CA GLN A 8 -14.49 -30.55 -12.78
C GLN A 8 -15.28 -30.08 -11.57
N LEU A 9 -16.59 -29.81 -11.75
CA LEU A 9 -17.47 -29.41 -10.66
C LEU A 9 -17.68 -30.54 -9.63
N ALA A 10 -17.86 -31.77 -10.09
CA ALA A 10 -18.03 -32.93 -9.20
C ALA A 10 -16.77 -33.23 -8.38
N ILE A 11 -15.58 -33.14 -8.99
CA ILE A 11 -14.30 -33.32 -8.28
C ILE A 11 -14.10 -32.22 -7.23
N PHE A 12 -14.47 -30.97 -7.55
CA PHE A 12 -14.32 -29.86 -6.62
C PHE A 12 -15.20 -30.03 -5.37
N ILE A 13 -16.48 -30.42 -5.55
CA ILE A 13 -17.43 -30.64 -4.45
C ILE A 13 -16.92 -31.73 -3.50
N VAL A 14 -16.42 -32.85 -4.04
CA VAL A 14 -15.87 -33.96 -3.24
C VAL A 14 -14.64 -33.50 -2.45
N LEU A 15 -13.73 -32.75 -3.06
CA LEU A 15 -12.50 -32.30 -2.38
C LEU A 15 -12.76 -31.25 -1.30
N SER A 16 -13.77 -30.40 -1.47
CA SER A 16 -14.12 -29.38 -0.45
C SER A 16 -14.86 -29.97 0.77
N GLY A 17 -15.55 -31.11 0.63
CA GLY A 17 -16.35 -31.71 1.70
C GLY A 17 -15.57 -32.41 2.82
N PHE A 18 -14.28 -32.76 2.60
CA PHE A 18 -13.49 -33.57 3.54
C PHE A 18 -12.45 -32.78 4.36
N SER A 19 -12.53 -31.44 4.38
CA SER A 19 -11.50 -30.61 5.02
C SER A 19 -11.80 -30.14 6.46
N SER A 20 -12.74 -30.78 7.17
CA SER A 20 -12.92 -30.51 8.61
C SER A 20 -13.45 -31.70 9.43
N LEU A 21 -12.63 -32.08 10.42
CA LEU A 21 -12.92 -32.82 11.67
C LEU A 21 -12.87 -34.38 11.67
N SER A 22 -12.04 -34.87 12.59
CA SER A 22 -11.86 -36.22 13.16
C SER A 22 -11.35 -37.36 12.25
N THR A 23 -10.06 -37.68 12.40
CA THR A 23 -9.42 -38.91 11.91
C THR A 23 -9.59 -40.03 12.93
N ALA A 24 -10.49 -40.98 12.64
CA ALA A 24 -10.44 -42.33 13.24
C ALA A 24 -11.08 -43.43 12.37
N ASP A 25 -11.92 -43.13 11.37
CA ASP A 25 -12.59 -44.15 10.53
C ASP A 25 -12.22 -44.11 9.03
N LEU A 26 -11.11 -43.44 8.69
CA LEU A 26 -10.79 -43.09 7.29
C LEU A 26 -10.43 -44.28 6.37
N PHE A 27 -10.12 -45.46 6.91
CA PHE A 27 -9.69 -46.60 6.10
C PHE A 27 -10.83 -47.53 5.65
N GLY A 28 -12.00 -47.48 6.31
CA GLY A 28 -13.19 -48.24 5.88
C GLY A 28 -13.86 -47.65 4.63
N ASP A 29 -13.90 -46.31 4.53
CA ASP A 29 -14.65 -45.61 3.48
C ASP A 29 -13.91 -45.44 2.15
N LEU A 30 -12.59 -45.59 2.13
CA LEU A 30 -11.80 -45.53 0.88
C LEU A 30 -12.16 -46.65 -0.10
N LYS A 31 -12.53 -47.83 0.41
CA LYS A 31 -12.95 -48.96 -0.43
C LYS A 31 -14.31 -48.71 -1.09
N ASN A 32 -15.24 -48.12 -0.34
CA ASN A 32 -16.57 -47.74 -0.85
C ASN A 32 -16.48 -46.61 -1.88
N ALA A 33 -15.61 -45.62 -1.68
CA ALA A 33 -15.37 -44.54 -2.63
C ALA A 33 -14.77 -45.05 -3.95
N SER A 34 -13.82 -46.00 -3.87
CA SER A 34 -13.23 -46.64 -5.05
C SER A 34 -14.27 -47.42 -5.87
N ASP A 35 -15.14 -48.19 -5.21
CA ASP A 35 -16.19 -48.96 -5.88
C ASP A 35 -17.25 -48.04 -6.53
N LEU A 36 -17.53 -46.88 -5.93
CA LEU A 36 -18.46 -45.89 -6.49
C LEU A 36 -17.91 -45.22 -7.76
N ILE A 37 -16.61 -44.88 -7.77
CA ILE A 37 -15.93 -44.32 -8.95
C ILE A 37 -15.90 -45.36 -10.08
N LYS A 38 -15.69 -46.63 -9.75
CA LYS A 38 -15.68 -47.72 -10.74
C LYS A 38 -17.05 -47.92 -11.39
N ARG A 39 -18.12 -47.95 -10.58
CA ARG A 39 -19.51 -48.02 -11.09
C ARG A 39 -19.92 -46.80 -11.92
N ALA A 40 -19.46 -45.60 -11.55
CA ALA A 40 -19.71 -44.39 -12.33
C ALA A 40 -18.98 -44.40 -13.69
N GLY A 41 -17.83 -45.08 -13.78
CA GLY A 41 -17.10 -45.27 -15.03
C GLY A 41 -17.79 -46.22 -16.02
N GLU A 42 -18.48 -47.25 -15.51
CA GLU A 42 -19.19 -48.25 -16.32
C GLU A 42 -20.54 -47.76 -16.86
N MET A 43 -21.14 -46.74 -16.24
CA MET A 43 -22.44 -46.18 -16.66
C MET A 43 -22.36 -45.11 -17.76
N LEU A 44 -21.17 -44.73 -18.22
CA LEU A 44 -21.02 -43.72 -19.27
C LEU A 44 -20.93 -44.38 -20.67
N PRO A 45 -21.80 -44.03 -21.62
CA PRO A 45 -21.75 -44.59 -22.96
C PRO A 45 -20.45 -44.20 -23.67
N THR A 46 -19.78 -45.17 -24.28
CA THR A 46 -18.60 -44.96 -25.13
C THR A 46 -19.02 -44.17 -26.37
N SER A 47 -18.64 -42.88 -26.39
CA SER A 47 -18.90 -41.96 -27.49
C SER A 47 -18.23 -42.45 -28.78
N ARG A 48 -19.04 -42.86 -29.76
CA ARG A 48 -18.62 -43.04 -31.16
C ARG A 48 -18.21 -41.70 -31.76
N ALA A 49 -17.08 -41.69 -32.46
CA ALA A 49 -16.57 -40.55 -33.19
C ALA A 49 -17.53 -40.14 -34.33
N ALA A 50 -17.86 -38.85 -34.39
CA ALA A 50 -18.61 -38.26 -35.49
C ALA A 50 -17.67 -37.77 -36.61
N PRO A 51 -18.12 -37.75 -37.89
CA PRO A 51 -17.30 -37.37 -39.03
C PRO A 51 -17.03 -35.86 -39.07
N ARG A 52 -15.87 -35.48 -39.63
CA ARG A 52 -15.50 -34.09 -39.92
C ARG A 52 -16.24 -33.59 -41.16
N GLU A 53 -16.93 -32.47 -41.05
CA GLU A 53 -17.44 -31.68 -42.18
C GLU A 53 -16.43 -30.60 -42.63
N PRO A 54 -16.46 -30.20 -43.91
CA PRO A 54 -15.46 -29.35 -44.54
C PRO A 54 -15.67 -27.85 -44.30
N SER A 55 -14.56 -27.14 -44.32
CA SER A 55 -14.38 -25.70 -44.16
C SER A 55 -14.97 -24.86 -45.30
N HIS A 56 -15.72 -23.81 -44.96
CA HIS A 56 -16.13 -22.73 -45.87
C HIS A 56 -15.05 -21.62 -46.03
N PRO A 57 -15.06 -20.88 -47.15
CA PRO A 57 -13.99 -19.97 -47.56
C PRO A 57 -14.12 -18.54 -47.03
N ASN A 58 -12.95 -17.90 -46.95
CA ASN A 58 -12.59 -16.49 -46.72
C ASN A 58 -13.72 -15.44 -46.83
N GLN A 59 -13.92 -14.69 -45.74
CA GLN A 59 -14.44 -13.32 -45.77
C GLN A 59 -13.26 -12.34 -45.74
N GLU A 60 -13.20 -11.48 -46.76
CA GLU A 60 -12.29 -10.34 -46.83
C GLU A 60 -12.57 -9.35 -45.70
N GLN A 61 -11.49 -8.96 -45.02
CA GLN A 61 -11.49 -8.04 -43.89
C GLN A 61 -11.09 -6.65 -44.41
N PRO A 62 -11.86 -5.58 -44.15
CA PRO A 62 -11.55 -4.26 -44.68
C PRO A 62 -10.34 -3.62 -43.98
N ASP A 63 -9.54 -2.93 -44.81
CA ASP A 63 -8.28 -2.25 -44.48
C ASP A 63 -8.37 -1.38 -43.22
N ALA A 64 -7.65 -1.79 -42.17
CA ALA A 64 -7.44 -1.00 -40.99
C ALA A 64 -6.31 0.00 -41.26
N THR A 65 -6.65 1.29 -41.36
CA THR A 65 -5.68 2.38 -41.44
C THR A 65 -4.79 2.35 -40.18
N PRO A 66 -3.46 2.34 -40.28
CA PRO A 66 -2.59 2.26 -39.10
C PRO A 66 -2.74 3.54 -38.27
N ARG A 67 -3.34 3.38 -37.09
CA ARG A 67 -3.37 4.41 -36.05
C ARG A 67 -1.93 4.66 -35.63
N LYS A 68 -1.41 5.87 -35.88
CA LYS A 68 -0.11 6.31 -35.34
C LYS A 68 -0.21 6.24 -33.81
N GLU A 69 0.31 5.17 -33.22
CA GLU A 69 0.64 5.15 -31.80
C GLU A 69 1.73 6.19 -31.58
N GLU A 70 1.36 7.25 -30.86
CA GLU A 70 2.31 8.21 -30.33
C GLU A 70 3.14 7.46 -29.29
N VAL A 71 4.32 7.01 -29.70
CA VAL A 71 5.25 6.27 -28.86
C VAL A 71 5.74 7.23 -27.77
N LEU A 72 5.14 7.13 -26.59
CA LEU A 72 5.68 7.72 -25.37
C LEU A 72 7.14 7.25 -25.22
N PRO A 73 8.10 8.14 -24.93
CA PRO A 73 9.51 7.78 -24.89
C PRO A 73 9.74 6.72 -23.81
N ALA A 74 10.05 5.49 -24.24
CA ALA A 74 10.22 4.31 -23.40
C ALA A 74 11.43 4.34 -22.42
N ASN A 75 12.06 5.51 -22.23
CA ASN A 75 13.36 5.63 -21.55
C ASN A 75 13.40 6.67 -20.40
N SER A 76 12.27 7.15 -19.88
CA SER A 76 12.26 8.09 -18.74
C SER A 76 12.55 7.44 -17.36
N HIS A 77 13.11 6.22 -17.34
CA HIS A 77 13.47 5.49 -16.12
C HIS A 77 14.89 5.75 -15.64
N GLU A 78 15.75 6.35 -16.46
CA GLU A 78 17.02 6.87 -15.95
C GLU A 78 16.72 8.12 -15.12
N GLY A 79 17.10 8.10 -13.84
CA GLY A 79 16.70 9.03 -12.78
C GLY A 79 17.15 10.48 -12.95
N GLY A 80 16.92 11.07 -14.12
CA GLY A 80 16.83 12.49 -14.35
C GLY A 80 15.59 13.06 -13.67
N ASP A 81 15.67 14.34 -13.37
CA ASP A 81 14.60 15.11 -12.77
C ASP A 81 13.36 15.04 -13.66
N ILE A 82 12.41 14.20 -13.28
CA ILE A 82 11.13 14.11 -13.97
C ILE A 82 10.44 15.44 -13.72
N SER A 83 10.32 16.31 -14.71
CA SER A 83 9.62 17.58 -14.57
C SER A 83 8.18 17.36 -14.12
N SER A 84 7.59 18.31 -13.40
CA SER A 84 6.16 18.35 -13.05
C SER A 84 5.24 17.96 -14.21
N ASN A 85 5.64 18.29 -15.44
CA ASN A 85 4.92 18.00 -16.68
C ASN A 85 4.76 16.51 -17.00
N TYR A 86 5.47 15.59 -16.32
CA TYR A 86 5.32 14.16 -16.56
C TYR A 86 3.91 13.68 -16.30
N PHE A 87 3.32 14.05 -15.15
CA PHE A 87 1.97 13.61 -14.82
C PHE A 87 0.92 14.22 -15.77
N ASP A 88 1.14 15.47 -16.18
CA ASP A 88 0.29 16.14 -17.18
C ASP A 88 0.34 15.43 -18.54
N SER A 89 1.48 14.80 -18.88
CA SER A 89 1.67 14.08 -20.15
C SER A 89 1.02 12.69 -20.20
N LEU A 90 0.52 12.16 -19.08
CA LEU A 90 -0.02 10.80 -19.03
C LEU A 90 -1.40 10.65 -19.71
N GLY A 91 -2.05 11.76 -20.05
CA GLY A 91 -3.36 11.79 -20.69
C GLY A 91 -4.53 11.41 -19.76
N PHE A 92 -4.33 11.46 -18.44
CA PHE A 92 -5.39 11.30 -17.44
C PHE A 92 -5.08 12.04 -16.15
N ASP A 93 -6.13 12.37 -15.39
CA ASP A 93 -6.01 13.03 -14.09
C ASP A 93 -5.51 12.05 -13.01
N VAL A 94 -4.34 12.37 -12.44
CA VAL A 94 -3.73 11.63 -11.33
C VAL A 94 -4.15 12.17 -9.95
N GLY A 95 -5.01 13.20 -9.94
CA GLY A 95 -5.37 13.97 -8.77
C GLY A 95 -4.28 14.96 -8.35
N GLU A 96 -4.53 15.65 -7.24
CA GLU A 96 -3.60 16.66 -6.73
C GLU A 96 -2.29 16.03 -6.21
N ILE A 97 -1.15 16.57 -6.62
CA ILE A 97 0.19 16.12 -6.22
C ILE A 97 0.94 17.27 -5.54
N ALA A 98 1.51 16.98 -4.37
CA ALA A 98 2.47 17.86 -3.72
C ALA A 98 3.89 17.47 -4.14
N THR A 99 4.70 18.49 -4.42
CA THR A 99 6.12 18.32 -4.75
C THR A 99 6.95 18.49 -3.48
N ILE A 100 7.69 17.45 -3.09
CA ILE A 100 8.54 17.46 -1.90
C ILE A 100 10.00 17.58 -2.35
N GLU A 101 10.50 18.80 -2.30
CA GLU A 101 11.86 19.15 -2.69
C GLU A 101 12.88 18.72 -1.63
N PRO A 102 14.00 18.07 -2.01
CA PRO A 102 15.11 17.83 -1.11
C PRO A 102 15.90 19.10 -0.84
N LEU A 103 16.49 19.18 0.35
CA LEU A 103 17.43 20.25 0.70
C LEU A 103 18.72 20.16 -0.13
N ASP A 104 19.16 18.94 -0.46
CA ASP A 104 20.29 18.69 -1.36
C ASP A 104 19.78 18.02 -2.65
N LYS A 105 19.50 18.86 -3.66
CA LYS A 105 19.04 18.42 -4.99
C LYS A 105 20.13 17.74 -5.82
N THR A 106 21.39 17.78 -5.38
CA THR A 106 22.50 17.09 -6.06
C THR A 106 22.69 15.66 -5.57
N THR A 107 22.14 15.35 -4.40
CA THR A 107 22.16 14.01 -3.81
C THR A 107 20.84 13.28 -3.97
N PHE A 108 19.71 13.96 -3.71
CA PHE A 108 18.39 13.34 -3.64
C PHE A 108 17.46 13.82 -4.75
N LYS A 109 16.51 12.96 -5.13
CA LYS A 109 15.49 13.27 -6.11
C LYS A 109 14.27 13.95 -5.47
N THR A 110 13.60 14.80 -6.24
CA THR A 110 12.28 15.32 -5.90
C THR A 110 11.25 14.20 -5.81
N LEU A 111 10.41 14.26 -4.78
CA LEU A 111 9.31 13.30 -4.59
C LEU A 111 7.99 13.90 -5.00
N TYR A 112 7.18 13.10 -5.67
CA TYR A 112 5.81 13.46 -6.04
C TYR A 112 4.85 12.64 -5.21
N VAL A 113 4.20 13.31 -4.25
CA VAL A 113 3.31 12.64 -3.30
C VAL A 113 1.87 13.07 -3.55
N PRO A 114 0.90 12.14 -3.64
CA PRO A 114 -0.50 12.53 -3.65
C PRO A 114 -0.84 13.44 -2.47
N SER A 115 -1.69 14.42 -2.74
CA SER A 115 -2.03 15.47 -1.78
C SER A 115 -3.50 15.85 -1.84
N TYR A 116 -3.92 16.69 -0.91
CA TYR A 116 -5.19 17.38 -0.91
C TYR A 116 -4.98 18.77 -0.31
N LYS A 117 -5.36 19.83 -1.04
CA LYS A 117 -5.14 21.24 -0.65
C LYS A 117 -3.66 21.54 -0.37
N GLY A 118 -2.77 21.03 -1.20
CA GLY A 118 -1.31 21.18 -1.14
C GLY A 118 -0.64 20.39 -0.02
N ILE A 119 -1.40 19.66 0.81
CA ILE A 119 -0.88 18.91 1.96
C ILE A 119 -0.84 17.42 1.60
N PRO A 120 0.28 16.69 1.84
CA PRO A 120 0.37 15.26 1.57
C PRO A 120 -0.77 14.46 2.21
N ARG A 121 -1.37 13.54 1.45
CA ARG A 121 -2.36 12.62 1.99
C ARG A 121 -1.74 11.28 2.38
N ILE A 122 -2.33 10.65 3.38
CA ILE A 122 -1.93 9.33 3.88
C ILE A 122 -3.15 8.42 3.96
N GLY A 123 -2.91 7.10 3.92
CA GLY A 123 -4.00 6.13 3.81
C GLY A 123 -4.25 5.79 2.34
N LEU A 124 -5.49 5.91 1.89
CA LEU A 124 -5.90 5.41 0.58
C LEU A 124 -5.12 6.04 -0.57
N MET A 125 -4.57 5.17 -1.43
CA MET A 125 -3.79 5.51 -2.61
C MET A 125 -4.67 5.44 -3.85
N PRO A 126 -4.67 6.47 -4.73
CA PRO A 126 -5.45 6.45 -5.97
C PRO A 126 -5.24 5.19 -6.79
N LYS A 127 -6.34 4.65 -7.31
CA LYS A 127 -6.36 3.57 -8.28
C LYS A 127 -6.92 4.11 -9.58
N TYR A 128 -6.15 3.94 -10.65
CA TYR A 128 -6.56 4.41 -11.98
C TYR A 128 -7.25 3.32 -12.80
N SER A 129 -7.72 2.23 -12.18
CA SER A 129 -8.25 1.07 -12.92
C SER A 129 -9.39 1.41 -13.87
N GLN A 130 -10.20 2.44 -13.56
CA GLN A 130 -11.33 2.92 -14.36
C GLN A 130 -10.94 3.87 -15.51
N VAL A 131 -9.69 4.32 -15.57
CA VAL A 131 -9.23 5.25 -16.60
C VAL A 131 -9.01 4.49 -17.92
N ASN A 132 -9.54 5.03 -19.01
CA ASN A 132 -9.41 4.49 -20.37
C ASN A 132 -8.07 4.88 -21.03
N VAL A 133 -6.97 4.52 -20.37
CA VAL A 133 -5.60 4.69 -20.84
C VAL A 133 -4.90 3.32 -20.80
N ALA A 134 -3.85 3.16 -21.61
CA ALA A 134 -3.07 1.93 -21.65
C ALA A 134 -2.64 1.50 -20.24
N ARG A 135 -2.77 0.20 -19.96
CA ARG A 135 -2.57 -0.36 -18.62
C ARG A 135 -1.18 -0.04 -18.04
N HIS A 136 -0.13 -0.11 -18.87
CA HIS A 136 1.25 0.13 -18.42
C HIS A 136 1.43 1.57 -17.91
N ILE A 137 0.87 2.59 -18.58
CA ILE A 137 0.94 3.99 -18.14
C ILE A 137 0.34 4.17 -16.74
N LYS A 138 -0.82 3.52 -16.51
CA LYS A 138 -1.50 3.54 -15.20
C LYS A 138 -0.69 2.84 -14.12
N ASP A 139 -0.11 1.70 -14.45
CA ASP A 139 0.70 0.91 -13.54
C ASP A 139 1.99 1.66 -13.18
N ASP A 140 2.62 2.36 -14.13
CA ASP A 140 3.82 3.17 -13.93
C ASP A 140 3.56 4.40 -13.07
N ALA A 141 2.48 5.15 -13.32
CA ALA A 141 2.06 6.26 -12.48
C ALA A 141 1.78 5.80 -11.04
N THR A 142 1.05 4.69 -10.88
CA THR A 142 0.74 4.11 -9.57
C THR A 142 2.02 3.68 -8.85
N LYS A 143 2.92 3.00 -9.55
CA LYS A 143 4.21 2.53 -9.00
C LYS A 143 5.07 3.70 -8.56
N ARG A 144 5.14 4.77 -9.37
CA ARG A 144 5.90 5.98 -9.06
C ARG A 144 5.36 6.66 -7.81
N LEU A 145 4.08 7.00 -7.78
CA LEU A 145 3.46 7.68 -6.63
C LEU A 145 3.55 6.84 -5.35
N ARG A 146 3.39 5.52 -5.46
CA ARG A 146 3.57 4.60 -4.32
C ARG A 146 5.00 4.62 -3.79
N ASN A 147 6.00 4.57 -4.68
CA ASN A 147 7.39 4.60 -4.27
C ASN A 147 7.76 5.93 -3.59
N ASP A 148 7.36 7.05 -4.19
CA ASP A 148 7.64 8.39 -3.64
C ASP A 148 6.93 8.61 -2.31
N MET A 149 5.68 8.14 -2.17
CA MET A 149 4.96 8.15 -0.89
C MET A 149 5.64 7.28 0.17
N TRP A 150 6.17 6.11 -0.20
CA TRP A 150 6.92 5.26 0.73
C TRP A 150 8.22 5.93 1.22
N ILE A 151 8.94 6.61 0.33
CA ILE A 151 10.11 7.43 0.70
C ILE A 151 9.68 8.55 1.64
N TYR A 152 8.62 9.29 1.30
CA TYR A 152 8.10 10.37 2.14
C TYR A 152 7.74 9.89 3.55
N HIS A 153 7.00 8.78 3.67
CA HIS A 153 6.70 8.17 4.96
C HIS A 153 7.96 7.74 5.72
N SER A 154 8.99 7.32 4.99
CA SER A 154 10.27 6.92 5.59
C SER A 154 11.06 8.12 6.10
N LEU A 155 11.01 9.26 5.40
CA LEU A 155 11.57 10.52 5.88
C LEU A 155 10.80 11.02 7.12
N ARG A 156 9.47 10.95 7.11
CA ARG A 156 8.66 11.27 8.30
C ARG A 156 9.04 10.40 9.50
N LEU A 157 9.23 9.11 9.27
CA LEU A 157 9.71 8.22 10.32
C LEU A 157 11.09 8.64 10.84
N LEU A 158 12.04 8.93 9.94
CA LEU A 158 13.37 9.39 10.32
C LEU A 158 13.31 10.69 11.15
N ALA A 159 12.45 11.63 10.77
CA ALA A 159 12.28 12.92 11.46
C ALA A 159 11.86 12.76 12.92
N VAL A 160 10.90 11.87 13.18
CA VAL A 160 10.36 11.67 14.53
C VAL A 160 11.16 10.68 15.37
N MET A 161 12.09 9.95 14.74
CA MET A 161 12.92 8.92 15.35
C MET A 161 14.37 9.34 15.56
N ASP A 162 14.69 10.62 15.42
CA ASP A 162 16.08 11.08 15.44
C ASP A 162 16.84 10.61 16.71
N GLU A 163 16.15 10.53 17.85
CA GLU A 163 16.68 10.00 19.13
C GLU A 163 17.00 8.49 19.13
N HIS A 164 16.44 7.73 18.20
CA HIS A 164 16.63 6.29 18.04
C HIS A 164 17.52 5.92 16.86
N VAL A 165 17.68 6.84 15.91
CA VAL A 165 18.56 6.70 14.74
C VAL A 165 19.85 7.47 15.04
N THR A 166 20.52 7.13 16.15
CA THR A 166 21.82 7.70 16.53
C THR A 166 22.94 7.07 15.71
N ASP A 167 24.06 7.78 15.60
CA ASP A 167 25.24 7.27 14.88
C ASP A 167 25.72 5.95 15.52
N GLU A 168 25.72 5.88 16.86
CA GLU A 168 26.00 4.65 17.61
C GLU A 168 25.05 3.49 17.25
N ALA A 169 23.73 3.73 17.16
CA ALA A 169 22.75 2.71 16.82
C ALA A 169 22.88 2.23 15.37
N LEU A 170 23.29 3.12 14.47
CA LEU A 170 23.53 2.83 13.06
C LEU A 170 24.86 2.09 12.86
N GLU A 171 25.89 2.40 13.63
CA GLU A 171 27.19 1.73 13.61
C GLU A 171 27.15 0.34 14.26
N ALA A 172 26.36 0.14 15.32
CA ALA A 172 26.23 -1.14 16.02
C ALA A 172 25.77 -2.31 15.11
N VAL A 173 25.06 -2.01 14.02
CA VAL A 173 24.62 -3.00 13.04
C VAL A 173 25.74 -3.41 12.07
N ALA A 174 26.72 -2.54 11.82
CA ALA A 174 27.86 -2.86 10.96
C ALA A 174 28.88 -3.81 11.64
N VAL A 175 28.82 -3.96 12.96
CA VAL A 175 29.78 -4.75 13.76
C VAL A 175 29.19 -6.06 14.27
N SER A 176 27.88 -6.17 14.41
CA SER A 176 27.23 -7.36 14.97
C SER A 176 26.26 -7.99 13.97
N ALA A 177 26.32 -9.32 13.83
CA ALA A 177 25.35 -10.11 13.05
C ALA A 177 23.91 -10.06 13.63
N LYS A 178 23.70 -9.29 14.70
CA LYS A 178 22.40 -9.12 15.35
C LYS A 178 21.93 -7.68 15.15
N PRO A 179 20.93 -7.44 14.30
CA PRO A 179 20.44 -6.09 14.05
C PRO A 179 19.98 -5.45 15.37
N TYR A 180 20.47 -4.25 15.67
CA TYR A 180 19.91 -3.40 16.72
C TYR A 180 18.41 -3.27 16.42
N SER A 181 17.59 -3.77 17.35
CA SER A 181 16.14 -3.74 17.21
C SER A 181 15.56 -2.95 18.37
N VAL A 182 14.84 -1.89 18.06
CA VAL A 182 13.97 -1.24 19.05
C VAL A 182 12.71 -2.08 19.13
N ARG A 183 12.50 -2.70 20.29
CA ARG A 183 11.26 -3.40 20.62
C ARG A 183 10.35 -2.44 21.35
N GLY A 184 9.16 -2.24 20.84
CA GLY A 184 8.10 -1.78 21.74
C GLY A 184 6.71 -2.03 21.22
N LYS A 185 5.76 -1.71 22.10
CA LYS A 185 4.34 -1.90 21.87
C LYS A 185 3.78 -0.62 21.30
N THR A 186 3.03 -0.75 20.20
CA THR A 186 2.31 0.34 19.53
C THR A 186 1.01 0.69 20.26
N ARG A 187 0.43 -0.25 21.04
CA ARG A 187 -0.76 -0.05 21.87
C ARG A 187 -0.69 -0.82 23.20
N SER A 188 -1.49 -0.40 24.19
CA SER A 188 -1.64 -1.10 25.48
C SER A 188 -2.31 -2.48 25.36
N PHE A 189 -3.08 -2.71 24.29
CA PHE A 189 -3.92 -3.91 24.11
C PHE A 189 -3.42 -4.88 23.03
N GLU A 190 -2.35 -4.56 22.29
CA GLU A 190 -1.76 -5.52 21.35
C GLU A 190 -1.05 -6.64 22.10
N LYS A 191 -1.75 -7.77 22.21
CA LYS A 191 -1.27 -8.99 22.86
C LYS A 191 -0.21 -9.72 22.00
N TYR A 192 0.03 -9.31 20.74
CA TYR A 192 0.70 -10.17 19.76
C TYR A 192 1.75 -9.58 18.78
N ALA A 193 2.21 -8.32 18.87
CA ALA A 193 3.33 -7.91 18.00
C ALA A 193 4.33 -6.97 18.69
N LEU A 194 5.48 -7.53 19.09
CA LEU A 194 6.67 -6.71 19.27
C LEU A 194 7.23 -6.43 17.88
N PHE A 195 7.08 -5.20 17.40
CA PHE A 195 7.79 -4.79 16.19
C PHE A 195 9.26 -4.61 16.54
N ASN A 196 10.14 -5.37 15.87
CA ASN A 196 11.57 -5.13 15.90
C ASN A 196 11.87 -4.07 14.82
N TYR A 197 12.08 -2.81 15.23
CA TYR A 197 12.55 -1.79 14.30
C TYR A 197 14.07 -1.82 14.20
N THR A 198 14.60 -2.04 13.00
CA THR A 198 16.04 -1.94 12.74
C THR A 198 16.33 -0.69 11.91
N PRO A 199 17.00 0.33 12.51
CA PRO A 199 17.31 1.58 11.82
C PRO A 199 18.05 1.38 10.48
N SER A 200 18.98 0.42 10.40
CA SER A 200 19.78 0.21 9.19
C SER A 200 18.96 -0.24 7.98
N TYR A 201 17.95 -1.12 8.16
CA TYR A 201 17.04 -1.49 7.07
C TYR A 201 16.19 -0.30 6.61
N HIS A 202 15.82 0.58 7.54
CA HIS A 202 15.08 1.80 7.23
C HIS A 202 15.92 2.76 6.38
N ILE A 203 17.18 2.98 6.77
CA ILE A 203 18.13 3.80 6.04
C ILE A 203 18.44 3.21 4.66
N ALA A 204 18.64 1.89 4.57
CA ALA A 204 18.83 1.22 3.28
C ALA A 204 17.62 1.38 2.34
N GLY A 205 16.42 1.57 2.90
CA GLY A 205 15.24 1.91 2.12
C GLY A 205 15.26 3.33 1.58
N LEU A 206 15.68 4.29 2.42
CA LEU A 206 15.80 5.70 2.05
C LEU A 206 16.86 5.98 0.99
N VAL A 207 17.81 5.06 0.78
CA VAL A 207 18.75 5.08 -0.35
C VAL A 207 18.03 5.23 -1.69
N SER A 208 16.82 4.65 -1.85
CA SER A 208 16.04 4.80 -3.09
C SER A 208 15.60 6.25 -3.41
N ALA A 209 15.76 7.18 -2.48
CA ALA A 209 15.57 8.62 -2.68
C ALA A 209 16.77 9.30 -3.36
N MET A 210 17.94 8.64 -3.43
CA MET A 210 19.13 9.21 -4.04
C MET A 210 19.03 9.25 -5.57
N LEU A 211 19.77 10.19 -6.15
CA LEU A 211 20.02 10.24 -7.59
C LEU A 211 20.93 9.07 -8.01
N PRO A 212 20.80 8.57 -9.26
CA PRO A 212 21.59 7.43 -9.74
C PRO A 212 23.11 7.61 -9.54
N LYS A 213 23.64 8.80 -9.87
CA LYS A 213 25.08 9.10 -9.70
C LYS A 213 25.55 8.93 -8.25
N THR A 214 24.71 9.31 -7.29
CA THR A 214 25.02 9.18 -5.87
C THR A 214 24.91 7.73 -5.42
N LEU A 215 23.91 6.99 -5.92
CA LEU A 215 23.79 5.55 -5.68
C LEU A 215 25.03 4.80 -6.14
N ASP A 216 25.55 5.17 -7.32
CA ASP A 216 26.73 4.52 -7.90
C ASP A 216 27.96 4.59 -6.99
N LEU A 217 28.11 5.68 -6.22
CA LEU A 217 29.23 5.86 -5.28
C LEU A 217 29.24 4.82 -4.15
N TYR A 218 28.06 4.35 -3.72
CA TYR A 218 27.91 3.51 -2.54
C TYR A 218 27.56 2.06 -2.85
N PHE A 219 27.01 1.77 -4.03
CA PHE A 219 26.44 0.47 -4.36
C PHE A 219 27.01 -0.16 -5.62
N CYS A 220 28.05 0.42 -6.22
CA CYS A 220 28.66 -0.10 -7.44
C CYS A 220 30.15 -0.34 -7.28
N ASP A 221 30.61 -1.46 -7.85
CA ASP A 221 32.02 -1.83 -7.89
C ASP A 221 32.76 -1.06 -9.00
N THR A 222 32.04 -0.72 -10.07
CA THR A 222 32.45 0.12 -11.20
C THR A 222 31.53 1.33 -11.33
N ASN A 223 31.95 2.37 -12.04
CA ASN A 223 31.23 3.66 -12.13
C ASN A 223 29.85 3.62 -12.82
N LYS A 224 29.27 2.45 -13.10
CA LYS A 224 27.96 2.30 -13.75
C LYS A 224 27.22 1.07 -13.24
N CYS A 225 26.24 1.27 -12.36
CA CYS A 225 25.16 0.28 -12.21
C CYS A 225 24.03 0.58 -13.21
N SER A 226 23.31 -0.46 -13.60
CA SER A 226 22.05 -0.31 -14.33
C SER A 226 20.89 -0.56 -13.37
N TYR A 227 19.95 0.39 -13.30
CA TYR A 227 18.76 0.30 -12.43
C TYR A 227 17.46 0.28 -13.25
N PRO A 228 17.30 -0.65 -14.22
CA PRO A 228 16.19 -0.61 -15.17
C PRO A 228 14.82 -0.75 -14.48
N ASN A 229 14.78 -1.33 -13.29
CA ASN A 229 13.57 -1.52 -12.48
C ASN A 229 13.58 -0.74 -11.16
N GLY A 230 14.46 0.26 -11.03
CA GLY A 230 14.75 0.95 -9.79
C GLY A 230 15.85 0.27 -8.96
N PHE A 231 16.21 0.91 -7.84
CA PHE A 231 17.23 0.38 -6.92
C PHE A 231 16.70 -0.86 -6.18
N ASN A 232 17.36 -2.00 -6.38
CA ASN A 232 17.15 -3.21 -5.59
C ASN A 232 18.49 -3.65 -4.97
N PRO A 233 18.66 -3.53 -3.64
CA PRO A 233 19.92 -3.86 -2.99
C PRO A 233 20.32 -5.33 -3.17
N SER A 234 19.35 -6.25 -3.32
CA SER A 234 19.63 -7.68 -3.54
C SER A 234 20.26 -7.97 -4.90
N ASN A 235 19.94 -7.18 -5.93
CA ASN A 235 20.46 -7.38 -7.28
C ASN A 235 21.85 -6.75 -7.47
N ASN A 236 22.21 -5.77 -6.63
CA ASN A 236 23.43 -4.98 -6.77
C ASN A 236 24.53 -5.39 -5.77
N GLY A 237 24.31 -6.45 -4.97
CA GLY A 237 25.28 -6.96 -3.99
C GLY A 237 25.42 -6.14 -2.71
N GLY A 238 24.51 -5.18 -2.47
CA GLY A 238 24.54 -4.33 -1.29
C GLY A 238 25.66 -3.27 -1.33
N TRP A 239 26.09 -2.85 -0.13
CA TRP A 239 27.08 -1.77 0.04
C TRP A 239 28.41 -2.14 -0.61
N GLY A 240 28.97 -1.21 -1.41
CA GLY A 240 30.21 -1.39 -2.16
C GLY A 240 30.07 -2.15 -3.49
N GLY A 241 28.89 -2.69 -3.80
CA GLY A 241 28.59 -3.40 -5.04
C GLY A 241 28.83 -4.92 -5.02
N ILE A 242 28.54 -5.57 -6.16
CA ILE A 242 28.46 -7.04 -6.29
C ILE A 242 29.71 -7.83 -5.89
N ASN A 243 30.91 -7.25 -6.04
CA ASN A 243 32.17 -7.91 -5.65
C ASN A 243 32.80 -7.28 -4.39
N ALA A 244 32.05 -6.51 -3.61
CA ALA A 244 32.58 -5.89 -2.41
C ALA A 244 32.91 -6.95 -1.35
N ASN A 245 34.18 -6.98 -0.93
CA ASN A 245 34.54 -7.65 0.32
C ASN A 245 34.02 -6.87 1.54
N GLU A 246 34.08 -7.50 2.72
CA GLU A 246 33.58 -6.91 3.96
C GLU A 246 34.13 -5.51 4.26
N PHE A 247 35.41 -5.26 3.92
CA PHE A 247 36.05 -3.97 4.15
C PHE A 247 35.53 -2.89 3.19
N LYS A 248 35.33 -3.23 1.91
CA LYS A 248 34.77 -2.31 0.92
C LYS A 248 33.32 -1.97 1.25
N ALA A 249 32.51 -2.98 1.58
CA ALA A 249 31.13 -2.78 2.00
C ALA A 249 31.04 -1.89 3.24
N ARG A 250 31.90 -2.12 4.23
CA ARG A 250 31.94 -1.33 5.47
C ARG A 250 32.39 0.11 5.25
N ARG A 251 33.39 0.34 4.38
CA ARG A 251 33.79 1.71 4.01
C ARG A 251 32.64 2.44 3.32
N ALA A 252 32.01 1.82 2.31
CA ALA A 252 30.88 2.43 1.60
C ALA A 252 29.71 2.78 2.55
N TYR A 253 29.36 1.86 3.46
CA TYR A 253 28.35 2.13 4.48
C TYR A 253 28.76 3.30 5.39
N ASN A 254 29.96 3.26 5.97
CA ASN A 254 30.42 4.32 6.88
C ASN A 254 30.49 5.69 6.19
N ASP A 255 30.95 5.74 4.94
CA ASP A 255 31.03 6.96 4.16
C ASP A 255 29.63 7.54 3.88
N TYR A 256 28.66 6.69 3.55
CA TYR A 256 27.25 7.07 3.42
C TYR A 256 26.69 7.60 4.76
N MET A 257 26.96 6.89 5.86
CA MET A 257 26.47 7.27 7.18
C MET A 257 27.03 8.63 7.61
N LYS A 258 28.30 8.88 7.31
CA LYS A 258 28.97 10.14 7.63
C LYS A 258 28.54 11.30 6.73
N THR A 259 28.31 11.04 5.44
CA THR A 259 28.17 12.10 4.43
C THR A 259 26.72 12.39 4.08
N GLU A 260 25.91 11.36 3.82
CA GLU A 260 24.59 11.52 3.24
C GLU A 260 23.46 11.39 4.26
N THR A 261 23.66 10.62 5.34
CA THR A 261 22.67 10.49 6.40
C THR A 261 22.38 11.82 7.12
N PRO A 262 23.35 12.69 7.42
CA PRO A 262 23.07 14.01 8.01
C PRO A 262 22.16 14.86 7.12
N LYS A 263 22.36 14.79 5.80
CA LYS A 263 21.52 15.50 4.82
C LYS A 263 20.10 14.94 4.78
N LEU A 264 19.94 13.60 4.81
CA LEU A 264 18.63 12.95 4.94
C LEU A 264 17.92 13.35 6.23
N LYS A 265 18.62 13.37 7.37
CA LYS A 265 18.06 13.79 8.66
C LYS A 265 17.60 15.25 8.60
N ALA A 266 18.40 16.13 8.00
CA ALA A 266 18.03 17.54 7.82
C ALA A 266 16.78 17.68 6.95
N TRP A 267 16.71 16.98 5.81
CA TRP A 267 15.53 16.98 4.94
C TRP A 267 14.30 16.43 5.64
N ALA A 268 14.44 15.30 6.34
CA ALA A 268 13.36 14.72 7.14
C ALA A 268 12.78 15.71 8.16
N LYS A 269 13.65 16.44 8.88
CA LYS A 269 13.26 17.45 9.87
C LYS A 269 12.58 18.68 9.27
N SER A 270 12.85 19.01 8.01
CA SER A 270 12.20 20.15 7.33
C SER A 270 10.79 19.83 6.83
N LEU A 271 10.36 18.57 6.86
CA LEU A 271 9.03 18.17 6.42
C LEU A 271 7.95 18.64 7.41
N SER A 272 6.83 19.13 6.88
CA SER A 272 5.64 19.42 7.68
C SER A 272 5.07 18.15 8.34
N PRO A 273 4.59 18.21 9.60
CA PRO A 273 3.84 17.12 10.20
C PRO A 273 2.40 17.03 9.70
N ASP A 274 1.87 18.10 9.09
CA ASP A 274 0.49 18.15 8.61
C ASP A 274 0.27 17.17 7.46
N VAL A 275 -0.84 16.43 7.55
CA VAL A 275 -1.28 15.46 6.55
C VAL A 275 -2.80 15.50 6.42
N TYR A 276 -3.31 15.00 5.31
CA TYR A 276 -4.71 14.60 5.21
C TYR A 276 -4.84 13.07 5.32
N ILE A 277 -5.60 12.61 6.29
CA ILE A 277 -5.93 11.18 6.42
C ILE A 277 -7.05 10.91 5.42
N VAL A 278 -6.82 10.00 4.48
CA VAL A 278 -7.78 9.65 3.42
C VAL A 278 -8.18 8.20 3.57
N GLY A 279 -9.48 7.96 3.61
CA GLY A 279 -10.03 6.62 3.68
C GLY A 279 -11.28 6.49 2.82
N ARG A 280 -11.89 5.30 2.92
CA ARG A 280 -13.13 4.98 2.25
C ARG A 280 -14.09 4.33 3.23
N ILE A 281 -15.36 4.56 3.01
CA ILE A 281 -16.44 3.99 3.82
C ILE A 281 -17.54 3.48 2.91
N GLN A 282 -18.07 2.31 3.25
CA GLN A 282 -19.26 1.79 2.60
C GLN A 282 -20.49 2.53 3.11
N LEU A 283 -21.32 3.00 2.17
CA LEU A 283 -22.63 3.51 2.50
C LEU A 283 -23.52 2.35 2.96
N GLY A 284 -23.98 2.41 4.20
CA GLY A 284 -24.88 1.41 4.77
C GLY A 284 -26.30 1.50 4.22
N ASN A 285 -27.23 0.77 4.86
CA ASN A 285 -28.64 0.88 4.54
C ASN A 285 -29.18 2.25 4.95
N TYR A 286 -30.08 2.80 4.14
CA TYR A 286 -30.79 4.03 4.46
C TYR A 286 -31.78 3.79 5.62
N ASP A 287 -31.71 4.63 6.65
CA ASP A 287 -32.65 4.59 7.77
C ASP A 287 -33.85 5.48 7.41
N PHE A 288 -34.94 4.86 6.93
CA PHE A 288 -36.17 5.59 6.56
C PHE A 288 -36.81 6.35 7.74
N LYS A 289 -36.61 5.88 8.98
CA LYS A 289 -37.16 6.53 10.17
C LYS A 289 -36.37 7.78 10.52
N LYS A 290 -35.04 7.71 10.48
CA LYS A 290 -34.16 8.87 10.74
C LYS A 290 -33.88 9.72 9.50
N LYS A 291 -34.34 9.26 8.33
CA LYS A 291 -34.13 9.89 7.01
C LYS A 291 -32.66 10.19 6.75
N GLY A 292 -31.84 9.14 6.63
CA GLY A 292 -30.40 9.33 6.41
C GLY A 292 -29.55 8.08 6.51
N PHE A 293 -28.24 8.28 6.55
CA PHE A 293 -27.22 7.23 6.67
C PHE A 293 -26.41 7.39 7.94
N SER A 294 -26.13 6.27 8.60
CA SER A 294 -25.12 6.20 9.65
C SER A 294 -23.78 5.80 9.03
N LEU A 295 -22.77 6.62 9.23
CA LEU A 295 -21.41 6.40 8.77
C LEU A 295 -20.49 6.12 9.95
N GLN A 296 -19.75 5.02 9.88
CA GLN A 296 -18.70 4.69 10.83
C GLN A 296 -17.36 4.71 10.10
N LEU A 297 -16.53 5.71 10.41
CA LEU A 297 -15.21 5.80 9.80
C LEU A 297 -14.32 4.71 10.40
N VAL A 298 -13.61 3.99 9.54
CA VAL A 298 -12.55 3.07 9.95
C VAL A 298 -11.23 3.68 9.56
N PHE A 299 -10.25 3.56 10.45
CA PHE A 299 -8.90 4.03 10.17
C PHE A 299 -8.35 3.35 8.90
N PRO A 300 -7.87 4.12 7.90
CA PRO A 300 -7.46 3.55 6.62
C PRO A 300 -6.20 2.71 6.79
N LYS A 301 -6.32 1.38 6.70
CA LYS A 301 -5.18 0.46 6.68
C LYS A 301 -4.53 0.37 5.30
N GLU A 302 -5.30 0.63 4.25
CA GLU A 302 -4.83 0.64 2.86
C GLU A 302 -3.89 1.82 2.63
N GLY A 303 -2.77 1.58 1.95
CA GLY A 303 -1.80 2.62 1.56
C GLY A 303 -0.95 3.18 2.69
N LEU A 304 -1.12 2.72 3.93
CA LEU A 304 -0.07 2.78 4.94
C LEU A 304 1.02 1.78 4.58
N LEU A 305 1.85 2.16 3.61
CA LEU A 305 2.95 1.33 3.08
C LEU A 305 3.99 0.98 4.15
N ASN A 306 3.93 1.64 5.31
CA ASN A 306 4.70 1.30 6.48
C ASN A 306 3.74 0.81 7.58
N PRO A 307 3.81 -0.46 8.04
CA PRO A 307 2.96 -0.99 9.11
C PRO A 307 3.19 -0.31 10.47
N ARG A 308 4.03 0.74 10.52
CA ARG A 308 4.42 1.47 11.71
C ARG A 308 3.54 2.68 12.02
N TYR A 309 2.52 2.98 11.21
CA TYR A 309 1.48 3.92 11.61
C TYR A 309 0.51 3.23 12.56
N ALA A 310 0.54 3.61 13.83
CA ALA A 310 -0.45 3.20 14.81
C ALA A 310 -1.30 4.42 15.16
N PRO A 311 -2.63 4.41 14.95
CA PRO A 311 -3.45 5.48 15.49
C PRO A 311 -3.29 5.52 17.01
N ARG A 312 -3.16 6.72 17.58
CA ARG A 312 -3.03 6.95 19.02
C ARG A 312 -4.38 6.70 19.68
N ASN A 313 -4.38 6.28 20.95
CA ASN A 313 -5.59 5.98 21.73
C ASN A 313 -6.64 7.13 21.80
N ARG A 314 -6.30 8.38 21.44
CA ARG A 314 -7.27 9.49 21.35
C ARG A 314 -8.06 9.52 20.04
N GLU A 315 -7.61 8.81 19.01
CA GLU A 315 -8.28 8.69 17.71
C GLU A 315 -9.41 7.66 17.70
N GLU A 316 -9.53 6.83 18.75
CA GLU A 316 -10.72 5.98 18.99
C GLU A 316 -12.02 6.80 19.00
N ARG A 317 -11.90 8.13 19.24
CA ARG A 317 -13.02 9.06 19.12
C ARG A 317 -13.49 9.23 17.67
N VAL A 318 -12.64 9.20 16.66
CA VAL A 318 -13.02 9.48 15.26
C VAL A 318 -13.13 8.19 14.44
N PHE A 319 -12.18 7.28 14.62
CA PHE A 319 -12.08 6.05 13.83
C PHE A 319 -12.40 4.83 14.69
N GLY A 320 -13.21 3.93 14.14
CA GLY A 320 -13.35 2.58 14.66
C GLY A 320 -12.16 1.71 14.30
N ASP A 321 -12.01 0.59 15.01
CA ASP A 321 -11.01 -0.44 14.72
C ASP A 321 -11.60 -1.85 14.86
N PHE A 322 -10.97 -2.82 14.22
CA PHE A 322 -11.34 -4.23 14.32
C PHE A 322 -10.55 -4.89 15.45
N ILE A 323 -11.23 -5.25 16.54
CA ILE A 323 -10.68 -6.01 17.67
C ILE A 323 -11.29 -7.40 17.63
N ASP A 324 -10.45 -8.44 17.53
CA ASP A 324 -10.87 -9.84 17.45
C ASP A 324 -11.92 -10.10 16.34
N GLY A 325 -11.73 -9.47 15.18
CA GLY A 325 -12.64 -9.57 14.04
C GLY A 325 -13.94 -8.77 14.16
N LYS A 326 -14.16 -8.06 15.27
CA LYS A 326 -15.33 -7.21 15.50
C LYS A 326 -14.97 -5.74 15.37
N LEU A 327 -15.75 -4.98 14.62
CA LEU A 327 -15.62 -3.53 14.55
C LEU A 327 -16.05 -2.93 15.90
N VAL A 328 -15.09 -2.40 16.64
CA VAL A 328 -15.32 -1.49 17.76
C VAL A 328 -15.50 -0.11 17.15
N ALA A 329 -16.73 0.41 17.23
CA ALA A 329 -17.12 1.64 16.57
C ALA A 329 -16.38 2.84 17.19
N GLY A 330 -15.82 3.70 16.32
CA GLY A 330 -15.44 5.07 16.68
C GLY A 330 -16.67 5.99 16.65
N GLN A 331 -16.47 7.29 16.43
CA GLN A 331 -17.59 8.22 16.24
C GLN A 331 -18.43 7.82 15.02
N SER A 332 -19.73 7.72 15.26
CA SER A 332 -20.72 7.61 14.21
C SER A 332 -21.10 9.01 13.73
N PHE A 333 -21.09 9.20 12.41
CA PHE A 333 -21.59 10.39 11.75
C PHE A 333 -22.96 10.04 11.17
N PHE A 334 -23.96 10.88 11.42
CA PHE A 334 -25.27 10.71 10.80
C PHE A 334 -25.51 11.83 9.80
N ILE A 335 -25.85 11.46 8.57
CA ILE A 335 -26.15 12.42 7.51
C ILE A 335 -27.63 12.30 7.21
N SER A 336 -28.36 13.38 7.47
CA SER A 336 -29.79 13.43 7.14
C SER A 336 -29.97 13.81 5.68
N LEU A 337 -30.68 12.97 4.94
CA LEU A 337 -31.01 13.11 3.53
C LEU A 337 -32.43 12.58 3.34
N ASP A 338 -33.23 13.23 2.50
CA ASP A 338 -34.49 12.63 2.05
C ASP A 338 -34.23 11.42 1.14
N ALA A 339 -35.26 10.61 0.90
CA ALA A 339 -35.13 9.35 0.18
C ALA A 339 -34.63 9.54 -1.27
N GLU A 340 -35.10 10.58 -1.94
CA GLU A 340 -34.73 10.90 -3.32
C GLU A 340 -33.24 11.27 -3.42
N LYS A 341 -32.75 12.15 -2.53
CA LYS A 341 -31.31 12.49 -2.48
C LYS A 341 -30.46 11.32 -2.04
N ALA A 342 -30.97 10.48 -1.14
CA ALA A 342 -30.26 9.27 -0.70
C ALA A 342 -30.09 8.26 -1.84
N GLU A 343 -31.13 8.07 -2.66
CA GLU A 343 -31.08 7.24 -3.87
C GLU A 343 -30.10 7.82 -4.90
N ALA A 344 -30.18 9.13 -5.18
CA ALA A 344 -29.23 9.80 -6.08
C ALA A 344 -27.78 9.68 -5.59
N LEU A 345 -27.54 9.82 -4.28
CA LEU A 345 -26.23 9.60 -3.66
C LEU A 345 -25.75 8.16 -3.87
N GLN A 346 -26.60 7.17 -3.62
CA GLN A 346 -26.27 5.75 -3.81
C GLN A 346 -25.89 5.45 -5.27
N HIS A 347 -26.64 5.98 -6.24
CA HIS A 347 -26.31 5.84 -7.65
C HIS A 347 -24.98 6.48 -8.02
N LYS A 348 -24.73 7.72 -7.57
CA LYS A 348 -23.49 8.45 -7.84
C LYS A 348 -22.25 7.76 -7.28
N THR A 349 -22.40 7.06 -6.15
CA THR A 349 -21.30 6.43 -5.41
C THR A 349 -21.20 4.93 -5.65
N LYS A 350 -22.01 4.40 -6.58
CA LYS A 350 -22.01 2.99 -6.94
C LYS A 350 -20.73 2.62 -7.66
N ILE A 351 -20.00 1.63 -7.13
CA ILE A 351 -18.86 1.06 -7.86
C ILE A 351 -19.38 0.06 -8.89
N ALA A 352 -18.87 0.14 -10.12
CA ALA A 352 -19.19 -0.82 -11.18
C ALA A 352 -18.91 -2.25 -10.69
N ASN A 353 -19.90 -3.14 -10.86
CA ASN A 353 -19.86 -4.55 -10.44
C ASN A 353 -19.77 -4.77 -8.91
N ALA A 354 -19.97 -3.75 -8.08
CA ALA A 354 -20.10 -3.92 -6.64
C ALA A 354 -21.57 -3.83 -6.21
N SER A 355 -21.97 -4.63 -5.21
CA SER A 355 -23.28 -4.47 -4.57
C SER A 355 -23.37 -3.20 -3.72
N MET A 356 -22.26 -2.54 -3.46
CA MET A 356 -22.11 -1.50 -2.44
C MET A 356 -21.80 -0.14 -3.06
N SER A 357 -22.26 0.92 -2.41
CA SER A 357 -21.90 2.30 -2.71
C SER A 357 -20.79 2.75 -1.77
N MET A 358 -19.79 3.47 -2.29
CA MET A 358 -18.60 3.86 -1.53
C MET A 358 -18.44 5.38 -1.50
N LEU A 359 -18.22 5.91 -0.30
CA LEU A 359 -17.77 7.26 -0.09
C LEU A 359 -16.28 7.26 0.22
N TYR A 360 -15.61 8.32 -0.20
CA TYR A 360 -14.26 8.63 0.23
C TYR A 360 -14.33 9.76 1.24
N PHE A 361 -13.44 9.75 2.21
CA PHE A 361 -13.38 10.82 3.21
C PHE A 361 -11.96 11.33 3.37
N THR A 362 -11.86 12.59 3.79
CA THR A 362 -10.61 13.16 4.24
C THR A 362 -10.78 13.95 5.53
N VAL A 363 -9.77 13.92 6.39
CA VAL A 363 -9.71 14.71 7.61
C VAL A 363 -8.28 15.18 7.85
N LYS A 364 -8.12 16.43 8.29
CA LYS A 364 -6.79 16.98 8.60
C LYS A 364 -6.22 16.30 9.85
N GLY A 365 -4.96 15.91 9.77
CA GLY A 365 -4.22 15.35 10.89
C GLY A 365 -2.76 15.75 10.91
N GLN A 366 -2.04 15.23 11.90
CA GLN A 366 -0.61 15.42 12.05
C GLN A 366 0.09 14.09 12.37
N VAL A 367 1.32 13.93 11.88
CA VAL A 367 2.18 12.77 12.15
C VAL A 367 3.16 13.09 13.28
N HIS A 368 3.15 12.28 14.33
CA HIS A 368 4.03 12.42 15.50
C HIS A 368 4.71 11.12 15.89
N ASN A 369 5.69 11.20 16.80
CA ASN A 369 6.22 10.00 17.45
C ASN A 369 5.16 9.43 18.40
N ALA A 370 4.81 8.15 18.25
CA ALA A 370 3.84 7.47 19.09
C ALA A 370 4.35 7.15 20.51
N ALA A 371 5.57 7.58 20.87
CA ALA A 371 6.23 7.30 22.14
C ALA A 371 5.20 7.19 23.28
N ALA A 372 4.99 5.95 23.73
CA ALA A 372 4.13 5.69 24.86
C ALA A 372 4.70 6.51 26.03
N PRO A 373 3.89 7.28 26.78
CA PRO A 373 4.36 7.82 28.04
C PRO A 373 4.80 6.60 28.86
N THR A 374 6.11 6.46 29.03
CA THR A 374 6.68 5.43 29.90
C THR A 374 6.32 5.87 31.31
N GLY A 375 5.09 5.57 31.73
CA GLY A 375 4.74 5.58 33.14
C GLY A 375 5.76 4.70 33.84
N ASN A 376 6.51 5.29 34.78
CA ASN A 376 7.52 4.68 35.64
C ASN A 376 7.26 3.18 35.88
N ARG A 377 7.79 2.31 35.03
CA ARG A 377 7.85 0.87 35.29
C ARG A 377 9.28 0.54 35.66
N GLY A 378 9.39 -0.06 36.85
CA GLY A 378 10.62 -0.27 37.60
C GLY A 378 11.78 -0.84 36.77
N ARG A 379 12.97 -0.53 37.28
CA ARG A 379 14.33 -0.66 36.72
C ARG A 379 14.76 -1.97 36.04
N SER A 380 13.93 -3.00 35.84
CA SER A 380 14.41 -4.33 35.45
C SER A 380 14.26 -4.75 33.98
N ASN A 381 13.66 -3.95 33.09
CA ASN A 381 13.74 -4.24 31.65
C ASN A 381 13.62 -2.96 30.82
N ARG A 382 14.74 -2.52 30.23
CA ARG A 382 14.82 -1.40 29.27
C ARG A 382 14.12 -1.75 27.96
N VAL A 383 12.80 -1.93 28.00
CA VAL A 383 11.98 -1.87 26.78
C VAL A 383 11.89 -0.39 26.41
N ARG A 384 12.82 0.06 25.56
CA ARG A 384 12.72 1.40 24.95
C ARG A 384 11.38 1.48 24.22
N GLY A 385 10.68 2.60 24.34
CA GLY A 385 9.34 2.79 23.75
C GLY A 385 9.29 2.35 22.28
N GLY A 386 8.16 1.78 21.89
CA GLY A 386 7.98 1.26 20.53
C GLY A 386 8.14 2.36 19.49
N VAL A 387 8.67 1.95 18.34
CA VAL A 387 8.83 2.80 17.17
C VAL A 387 7.54 2.75 16.37
N ALA A 388 6.64 3.68 16.63
CA ALA A 388 5.47 3.90 15.78
C ALA A 388 5.30 5.38 15.48
N LEU A 389 4.80 5.63 14.27
CA LEU A 389 4.19 6.90 13.91
C LEU A 389 2.79 6.91 14.50
N ALA A 390 2.51 7.91 15.33
CA ALA A 390 1.15 8.24 15.69
C ALA A 390 0.60 9.22 14.67
N LEU A 391 -0.69 9.07 14.39
CA LEU A 391 -1.44 10.15 13.79
C LEU A 391 -2.16 10.90 14.89
N GLU A 392 -2.67 12.07 14.56
CA GLU A 392 -3.55 12.81 15.44
C GLU A 392 -4.50 13.57 14.53
N VAL A 393 -5.80 13.38 14.70
CA VAL A 393 -6.80 14.17 13.99
C VAL A 393 -6.79 15.57 14.60
N THR A 394 -6.41 16.56 13.79
CA THR A 394 -6.33 17.98 14.20
C THR A 394 -7.43 18.82 13.56
N GLY A 395 -8.06 18.32 12.50
CA GLY A 395 -9.22 18.95 11.87
C GLY A 395 -10.50 18.80 12.69
N SER A 396 -11.37 19.81 12.63
CA SER A 396 -12.71 19.78 13.23
C SER A 396 -13.79 19.23 12.29
N THR A 397 -13.43 18.94 11.03
CA THR A 397 -14.37 18.52 9.98
C THR A 397 -13.83 17.34 9.18
N VAL A 398 -14.73 16.43 8.83
CA VAL A 398 -14.50 15.37 7.84
C VAL A 398 -15.20 15.75 6.54
N GLU A 399 -14.47 15.78 5.43
CA GLU A 399 -15.04 16.04 4.10
C GLU A 399 -15.27 14.72 3.37
N PHE A 400 -16.39 14.58 2.64
CA PHE A 400 -16.78 13.36 1.94
C PHE A 400 -16.88 13.59 0.43
N PHE A 401 -16.47 12.59 -0.36
CA PHE A 401 -16.33 12.65 -1.80
C PHE A 401 -16.91 11.40 -2.48
N SER A 402 -17.31 11.53 -3.74
CA SER A 402 -17.77 10.38 -4.55
C SER A 402 -16.63 9.63 -5.26
N ASP A 403 -15.43 10.18 -5.31
CA ASP A 403 -14.28 9.60 -6.01
C ASP A 403 -13.00 9.61 -5.17
N GLU A 404 -12.09 8.70 -5.52
CA GLU A 404 -10.81 8.48 -4.83
C GLU A 404 -9.78 9.60 -5.05
N LEU A 405 -9.95 10.41 -6.10
CA LEU A 405 -9.11 11.58 -6.38
C LEU A 405 -9.52 12.80 -5.54
N LEU A 406 -10.61 12.71 -4.79
CA LEU A 406 -11.16 13.77 -3.94
C LEU A 406 -11.57 15.02 -4.74
N THR A 407 -12.03 14.82 -5.98
CA THR A 407 -12.42 15.91 -6.90
C THR A 407 -13.88 16.32 -6.73
N ASN A 408 -14.77 15.37 -6.43
CA ASN A 408 -16.21 15.62 -6.31
C ASN A 408 -16.67 15.58 -4.85
N LYS A 409 -16.48 16.69 -4.14
CA LYS A 409 -16.99 16.84 -2.77
C LYS A 409 -18.52 16.74 -2.75
N LEU A 410 -19.03 16.01 -1.77
CA LEU A 410 -20.46 15.77 -1.56
C LEU A 410 -21.00 16.59 -0.39
N PHE A 411 -20.35 16.50 0.78
CA PHE A 411 -20.72 17.21 2.00
C PHE A 411 -19.56 17.14 3.01
N GLU A 412 -19.73 17.78 4.17
CA GLU A 412 -18.81 17.72 5.30
C GLU A 412 -19.58 17.54 6.61
N ALA A 413 -18.90 16.99 7.63
CA ALA A 413 -19.47 16.77 8.95
C ALA A 413 -18.48 17.19 10.04
N ALA A 414 -18.99 17.83 11.10
CA ALA A 414 -18.18 18.22 12.26
C ALA A 414 -17.82 17.01 13.13
N ILE A 415 -16.58 16.97 13.60
CA ILE A 415 -16.08 16.06 14.64
C ILE A 415 -16.50 16.64 15.99
N LYS A 416 -17.04 15.79 16.87
CA LYS A 416 -17.66 16.24 18.15
C LYS A 416 -16.75 16.01 19.34
#